data_AF-A0A945XEV7-F1
#
_entry.id   AF-A0A945XEV7-F1
#
_cell.length_a   1.000
_cell.length_b   1.000
_cell.length_c   1.000
_cell.angle_alpha   90.00
_cell.angle_beta   90.00
_cell.angle_gamma   90.00
#
_symmetry.space_group_name_H-M   'P 1'
#
loop_
_entity.id
_entity.type
_entity.pdbx_description
1 polymer ?
#
loop_
_entity_poly.entity_id
_entity_poly.type
_entity_poly.pdbx_seq_one_letter_code
_entity_poly.pdbx_strand_id
1 'polypeptide(L)'
;MSTKVDATSIRSDLEAALDKHCKTFATRQANSRVWELETKVDPKYARTQRRYLGTSGNVDHTDPNALMGDSFTLTILQQPPGHKQPLHHHADEEEVFFVLQGHPTIVWEYSGEIIKRQLGPWD
;
A
#
# COMPACT_ATOMS: atom_id res chain seq x y z
N MET A 1 -16.81 16.21 -43.43
CA MET A 1 -17.33 14.85 -43.12
C MET A 1 -17.60 14.81 -41.63
N SER A 2 -18.84 14.57 -41.20
CA SER A 2 -19.14 14.38 -39.78
C SER A 2 -18.70 12.97 -39.39
N THR A 3 -17.67 12.87 -38.55
CA THR A 3 -17.27 11.61 -37.92
C THR A 3 -18.45 11.12 -37.09
N LYS A 4 -19.12 10.07 -37.55
CA LYS A 4 -20.12 9.37 -36.74
C LYS A 4 -19.36 8.68 -35.61
N VAL A 5 -19.57 9.19 -34.41
CA VAL A 5 -19.04 8.63 -33.18
C VAL A 5 -19.73 7.28 -32.93
N ASP A 6 -18.98 6.18 -32.94
CA ASP A 6 -19.51 4.87 -32.55
C ASP A 6 -19.63 4.81 -31.02
N ALA A 7 -20.84 5.08 -30.53
CA ALA A 7 -21.15 5.07 -29.12
C ALA A 7 -20.91 3.71 -28.45
N THR A 8 -20.96 2.61 -29.21
CA THR A 8 -20.77 1.26 -28.66
C THR A 8 -19.29 1.00 -28.38
N SER A 9 -18.42 1.32 -29.34
CA SER A 9 -16.96 1.25 -29.16
C SER A 9 -16.52 2.12 -27.99
N ILE A 10 -17.00 3.37 -27.92
CA ILE A 10 -16.64 4.29 -26.84
C ILE A 10 -17.09 3.79 -25.48
N ARG A 11 -18.29 3.20 -25.39
CA ARG A 11 -18.76 2.62 -24.13
C ARG A 11 -17.83 1.50 -23.65
N SER A 12 -17.45 0.60 -24.55
CA SER A 12 -16.51 -0.49 -24.22
C SER A 12 -15.17 0.06 -23.75
N ASP A 13 -14.65 1.11 -24.41
CA ASP A 13 -13.39 1.74 -24.02
C ASP A 13 -13.49 2.43 -22.65
N LEU A 14 -14.62 3.08 -22.35
CA LEU A 14 -14.89 3.71 -21.05
C LEU A 14 -15.02 2.68 -19.93
N GLU A 15 -15.72 1.57 -20.18
CA GLU A 15 -15.86 0.47 -19.21
C GLU A 15 -14.49 -0.15 -18.91
N ALA A 16 -13.68 -0.42 -19.94
CA ALA A 16 -12.31 -0.93 -19.76
C ALA A 16 -11.40 0.06 -19.00
N ALA A 17 -11.52 1.36 -19.28
CA ALA A 17 -10.78 2.39 -18.55
C ALA A 17 -11.23 2.48 -17.08
N LEU A 18 -12.53 2.44 -16.82
CA LEU A 18 -13.08 2.42 -15.46
C LEU A 18 -12.54 1.22 -14.68
N ASP A 19 -12.64 0.01 -15.24
CA ASP A 19 -12.13 -1.21 -14.59
C ASP A 19 -10.62 -1.15 -14.36
N LYS A 20 -9.87 -0.56 -15.30
CA LYS A 20 -8.43 -0.36 -15.16
C LYS A 20 -8.11 0.57 -14.00
N HIS A 21 -8.80 1.70 -13.86
CA HIS A 21 -8.41 2.79 -12.96
C HIS A 21 -9.15 2.82 -11.61
N CYS A 22 -10.32 2.20 -11.50
CA CYS A 22 -11.12 2.15 -10.28
C CYS A 22 -10.94 0.81 -9.58
N LYS A 23 -9.96 0.76 -8.68
CA LYS A 23 -9.66 -0.44 -7.89
C LYS A 23 -10.33 -0.37 -6.53
N THR A 24 -10.97 -1.46 -6.12
CA THR A 24 -11.65 -1.58 -4.83
C THR A 24 -10.93 -2.59 -3.93
N PHE A 25 -11.25 -2.58 -2.64
CA PHE A 25 -10.74 -3.56 -1.68
C PHE A 25 -11.01 -5.01 -2.14
N ALA A 26 -12.18 -5.28 -2.71
CA ALA A 26 -12.53 -6.61 -3.20
C ALA A 26 -11.69 -7.06 -4.42
N THR A 27 -11.23 -6.11 -5.25
CA THR A 27 -10.41 -6.42 -6.44
C THR A 27 -8.92 -6.62 -6.12
N ARG A 28 -8.49 -6.39 -4.87
CA ARG A 28 -7.09 -6.50 -4.45
C ARG A 28 -6.92 -7.60 -3.42
N GLN A 29 -5.89 -8.42 -3.57
CA GLN A 29 -5.58 -9.49 -2.61
C GLN A 29 -4.46 -9.09 -1.66
N ALA A 30 -4.64 -9.42 -0.39
CA ALA A 30 -3.59 -9.26 0.61
C ALA A 30 -2.51 -10.32 0.37
N ASN A 31 -1.24 -9.92 0.42
CA ASN A 31 -0.12 -10.85 0.36
C ASN A 31 1.02 -10.42 1.29
N SER A 32 1.84 -11.38 1.72
CA SER A 32 2.97 -11.19 2.62
C SER A 32 4.33 -11.34 1.93
N ARG A 33 4.35 -11.59 0.61
CA ARG A 33 5.55 -12.00 -0.16
C ARG A 33 6.76 -11.12 0.10
N VAL A 34 6.51 -9.82 0.20
CA VAL A 34 7.53 -8.78 0.32
C VAL A 34 8.20 -8.79 1.70
N TRP A 35 7.51 -9.29 2.71
CA TRP A 35 7.96 -9.31 4.09
C TRP A 35 8.51 -10.67 4.52
N GLU A 36 8.68 -11.62 3.60
CA GLU A 36 9.12 -12.98 3.91
C GLU A 36 10.50 -13.01 4.56
N LEU A 37 11.44 -12.18 4.09
CA LEU A 37 12.78 -12.09 4.68
C LEU A 37 12.75 -11.50 6.08
N GLU A 38 11.98 -10.42 6.30
CA GLU A 38 11.80 -9.84 7.63
C GLU A 38 11.13 -10.83 8.59
N THR A 39 10.10 -11.54 8.12
CA THR A 39 9.37 -12.53 8.92
C THR A 39 10.27 -13.70 9.35
N LYS A 40 11.28 -14.05 8.53
CA LYS A 40 12.30 -15.04 8.90
C LYS A 40 13.23 -14.54 10.01
N VAL A 41 13.45 -13.22 10.11
CA VAL A 41 14.28 -12.61 11.16
C VAL A 41 13.53 -12.53 12.49
N ASP A 42 12.30 -12.04 12.47
CA ASP A 42 11.40 -12.04 13.63
C ASP A 42 9.98 -12.32 13.12
N PRO A 43 9.32 -13.41 13.57
CA PRO A 43 7.94 -13.70 13.19
C PRO A 43 6.97 -12.54 13.46
N LYS A 44 7.28 -11.66 14.42
CA LYS A 44 6.48 -10.46 14.71
C LYS A 44 6.57 -9.38 13.63
N TYR A 45 7.46 -9.50 12.64
CA TYR A 45 7.48 -8.63 11.46
C TYR A 45 6.47 -9.04 10.38
N ALA A 46 5.79 -10.18 10.56
CA ALA A 46 4.75 -10.62 9.64
C ALA A 46 3.62 -9.60 9.53
N ARG A 47 3.37 -9.17 8.30
CA ARG A 47 2.25 -8.32 7.90
C ARG A 47 1.84 -8.64 6.47
N THR A 48 0.70 -8.15 6.04
CA THR A 48 0.26 -8.26 4.65
C THR A 48 -0.01 -6.89 4.05
N GLN A 49 0.04 -6.81 2.73
CA GLN A 49 -0.26 -5.59 2.01
C GLN A 49 -1.22 -5.84 0.83
N ARG A 50 -2.13 -4.89 0.58
CA ARG A 50 -2.98 -4.81 -0.62
C ARG A 50 -2.58 -3.59 -1.43
N ARG A 51 -1.90 -3.80 -2.55
CA ARG A 51 -1.38 -2.73 -3.39
C ARG A 51 -2.43 -2.16 -4.32
N TYR A 52 -2.41 -0.84 -4.45
CA TYR A 52 -3.26 -0.10 -5.38
C TYR A 52 -2.44 0.60 -6.45
N LEU A 53 -1.38 1.31 -6.04
CA LEU A 53 -0.54 2.14 -6.90
C LEU A 53 0.94 1.95 -6.56
N GLY A 54 1.77 1.74 -7.58
CA GLY A 54 3.21 1.55 -7.44
C GLY A 54 3.59 0.33 -6.61
N THR A 55 4.83 0.30 -6.12
CA THR A 55 5.47 -0.86 -5.50
C THR A 55 6.06 -0.56 -4.13
N SER A 56 5.22 -0.14 -3.18
CA SER A 56 5.65 0.03 -1.79
C SER A 56 6.30 -1.25 -1.23
N GLY A 57 7.42 -1.06 -0.53
CA GLY A 57 8.18 -2.09 0.16
C GLY A 57 8.98 -3.05 -0.72
N ASN A 58 9.07 -2.82 -2.04
CA ASN A 58 9.77 -3.72 -2.95
C ASN A 58 10.93 -3.00 -3.66
N VAL A 59 12.03 -3.72 -3.87
CA VAL A 59 13.15 -3.25 -4.70
C VAL A 59 12.86 -3.31 -6.21
N ASP A 60 11.93 -4.20 -6.60
CA ASP A 60 11.43 -4.26 -7.98
C ASP A 60 10.20 -3.36 -8.12
N HIS A 61 10.33 -2.33 -8.96
CA HIS A 61 9.33 -1.31 -9.21
C HIS A 61 8.19 -1.75 -10.14
N THR A 62 8.13 -3.04 -10.48
CA THR A 62 7.06 -3.61 -11.30
C THR A 62 6.19 -4.59 -10.49
N ASP A 63 4.90 -4.28 -10.37
CA ASP A 63 3.89 -5.24 -9.89
C ASP A 63 2.72 -5.27 -10.88
N PRO A 64 2.49 -6.37 -11.60
CA PRO A 64 1.39 -6.46 -12.57
C PRO A 64 0.01 -6.33 -11.92
N ASN A 65 -0.07 -6.48 -10.60
CA ASN A 65 -1.31 -6.35 -9.85
C ASN A 65 -1.53 -4.94 -9.31
N ALA A 66 -0.57 -4.01 -9.40
CA ALA A 66 -0.74 -2.63 -9.00
C ALA A 66 -0.93 -1.73 -10.23
N LEU A 67 -1.59 -0.57 -10.05
CA LEU A 67 -1.50 0.48 -11.05
C LEU A 67 -0.07 1.03 -11.08
N MET A 68 0.39 1.47 -12.25
CA MET A 68 1.69 2.12 -12.38
C MET A 68 1.71 3.38 -11.53
N GLY A 69 2.64 3.44 -10.57
CA GLY A 69 2.92 4.64 -9.80
C GLY A 69 3.84 5.58 -10.57
N ASP A 70 3.81 6.85 -10.19
CA ASP A 70 4.76 7.88 -10.64
C ASP A 70 5.44 8.47 -9.40
N SER A 71 4.84 9.49 -8.78
CA SER A 71 5.43 10.18 -7.61
C SER A 71 5.02 9.64 -6.24
N PHE A 72 4.06 8.73 -6.17
CA PHE A 72 3.63 8.14 -4.90
C PHE A 72 3.14 6.71 -5.07
N THR A 73 3.14 5.97 -3.95
CA THR A 73 2.58 4.63 -3.86
C THR A 73 1.39 4.62 -2.91
N LEU A 74 0.49 3.65 -3.08
CA LEU A 74 -0.65 3.46 -2.18
C LEU A 74 -0.86 1.97 -1.92
N THR A 75 -0.85 1.61 -0.65
CA THR A 75 -1.09 0.24 -0.19
C THR A 75 -1.87 0.25 1.12
N ILE A 76 -2.74 -0.75 1.31
CA ILE A 76 -3.36 -0.99 2.61
C ILE A 76 -2.53 -2.06 3.32
N LEU A 77 -1.94 -1.71 4.46
CA LEU A 77 -1.28 -2.67 5.33
C LEU A 77 -2.28 -3.29 6.31
N GLN A 78 -2.16 -4.60 6.51
CA GLN A 78 -2.84 -5.31 7.58
C GLN A 78 -1.79 -6.01 8.44
N GLN A 79 -1.74 -5.63 9.71
CA GLN A 79 -0.79 -6.15 10.69
C GLN A 79 -1.55 -6.86 11.81
N PRO A 80 -1.20 -8.10 12.17
CA PRO A 80 -1.87 -8.78 13.27
C PRO A 80 -1.57 -8.12 14.63
N PRO A 81 -2.44 -8.28 15.64
CA PRO A 81 -2.15 -7.81 16.99
C PRO A 81 -0.80 -8.33 17.53
N GLY A 82 -0.08 -7.48 18.26
CA GLY A 82 1.23 -7.82 18.85
C GLY A 82 2.41 -7.89 17.87
N HIS A 83 2.16 -7.71 16.57
CA HIS A 83 3.20 -7.58 15.54
C HIS A 83 3.70 -6.14 15.47
N LYS A 84 4.86 -5.96 14.88
CA LYS A 84 5.58 -4.67 14.75
C LYS A 84 6.25 -4.61 13.38
N GLN A 85 6.69 -3.41 13.01
CA GLN A 85 7.59 -3.22 11.87
C GLN A 85 9.01 -3.02 12.41
N PRO A 86 10.06 -3.43 11.66
CA PRO A 86 11.43 -3.04 11.98
C PRO A 86 11.55 -1.51 12.03
N LEU A 87 12.37 -0.97 12.93
CA LEU A 87 12.72 0.45 12.88
C LEU A 87 13.54 0.72 11.62
N HIS A 88 13.17 1.76 10.89
CA HIS A 88 13.85 2.22 9.68
C HIS A 88 13.61 3.72 9.50
N HIS A 89 14.27 4.30 8.51
CA HIS A 89 14.10 5.70 8.12
C HIS A 89 14.07 5.81 6.60
N HIS A 90 13.41 6.85 6.11
CA HIS A 90 13.37 7.24 4.71
C HIS A 90 14.20 8.52 4.56
N ALA A 91 15.12 8.55 3.60
CA ALA A 91 16.02 9.69 3.39
C ALA A 91 15.59 10.59 2.22
N ASP A 92 14.82 10.05 1.29
CA ASP A 92 14.49 10.62 0.00
C ASP A 92 12.97 10.65 -0.29
N GLU A 93 12.16 10.21 0.66
CA GLU A 93 10.71 10.06 0.49
C GLU A 93 9.96 10.28 1.82
N GLU A 94 8.71 10.74 1.70
CA GLU A 94 7.78 10.87 2.82
C GLU A 94 6.86 9.66 2.85
N GLU A 95 6.69 9.04 4.01
CA GLU A 95 5.74 7.94 4.22
C GLU A 95 4.60 8.38 5.14
N VAL A 96 3.37 8.21 4.66
CA VAL A 96 2.15 8.57 5.40
C VAL A 96 1.34 7.31 5.71
N PHE A 97 1.11 7.09 6.99
CA PHE A 97 0.13 6.11 7.47
C PHE A 97 -1.16 6.81 7.88
N PHE A 98 -2.28 6.20 7.54
CA PHE A 98 -3.60 6.63 7.99
C PHE A 98 -4.35 5.44 8.56
N VAL A 99 -4.81 5.53 9.80
CA VAL A 99 -5.36 4.39 10.51
C VAL A 99 -6.82 4.17 10.09
N LEU A 100 -7.06 3.08 9.35
CA LEU A 100 -8.42 2.66 9.01
C LEU A 100 -9.08 1.84 10.14
N GLN A 101 -8.30 1.01 10.82
CA GLN A 101 -8.77 0.12 11.89
C GLN A 101 -7.63 -0.22 12.85
N GLY A 102 -7.96 -0.35 14.14
CA GLY A 102 -7.01 -0.73 15.20
C GLY A 102 -6.40 0.47 15.92
N HIS A 103 -5.39 0.20 16.75
CA HIS A 103 -4.73 1.22 17.57
C HIS A 103 -3.21 1.02 17.58
N PRO A 104 -2.49 1.34 16.48
CA PRO A 104 -1.05 1.14 16.41
C PRO A 104 -0.31 2.07 17.37
N THR A 105 0.80 1.58 17.92
CA THR A 105 1.75 2.41 18.65
C THR A 105 2.88 2.80 17.72
N ILE A 106 2.97 4.09 17.44
CA ILE A 106 4.01 4.71 16.64
C ILE A 106 5.22 5.00 17.52
N VAL A 107 6.42 4.71 17.02
CA VAL A 107 7.67 4.75 17.79
C VAL A 107 8.71 5.55 17.02
N TRP A 108 9.26 6.58 17.64
CA TRP A 108 10.45 7.29 17.17
C TRP A 108 11.62 6.90 18.07
N GLU A 109 12.76 6.61 17.46
CA GLU A 109 14.00 6.31 18.16
C GLU A 109 15.11 7.23 17.63
N TYR A 110 15.91 7.77 18.54
CA TYR A 110 17.13 8.48 18.19
C TYR A 110 18.15 8.38 19.32
N SER A 111 19.35 7.88 19.00
CA SER A 111 20.47 7.74 19.95
C SER A 111 20.13 6.94 21.22
N GLY A 112 19.28 5.92 21.11
CA GLY A 112 18.82 5.08 22.22
C GLY A 112 17.60 5.61 22.97
N GLU A 113 17.21 6.87 22.73
CA GLU A 113 15.99 7.45 23.29
C GLU A 113 14.78 7.06 22.46
N ILE A 114 13.70 6.65 23.13
CA ILE A 114 12.49 6.14 22.48
C ILE A 114 11.27 6.92 22.96
N ILE A 115 10.56 7.53 22.01
CA ILE A 115 9.27 8.16 22.24
C ILE A 115 8.17 7.38 21.52
N LYS A 116 6.96 7.37 22.12
CA LYS A 116 5.83 6.58 21.62
C LYS A 116 4.54 7.39 21.62
N ARG A 117 3.69 7.13 20.64
CA ARG A 117 2.32 7.64 20.58
C ARG A 117 1.38 6.56 20.07
N GLN A 118 0.25 6.37 20.74
CA GLN A 118 -0.80 5.50 20.23
C GLN A 118 -1.75 6.33 19.36
N LEU A 119 -2.09 5.79 18.20
CA LEU A 119 -3.09 6.36 17.29
C LEU A 119 -4.33 5.45 17.28
N GLY A 120 -5.47 5.99 16.87
CA GLY A 120 -6.73 5.27 16.64
C GLY A 120 -7.27 5.51 15.24
N PRO A 121 -8.46 4.97 14.90
CA PRO A 121 -9.05 5.17 13.58
C PRO A 121 -9.23 6.65 13.23
N TRP A 122 -8.90 7.01 11.99
CA TRP A 122 -8.93 8.36 11.43
C TRP A 122 -7.83 9.32 11.91
N ASP A 123 -6.81 8.78 12.60
CA ASP A 123 -5.54 9.46 12.86
C ASP A 123 -4.48 9.16 11.78
#